data_AF-A0A9X8H4X9-F1
#
_entry.id   AF-A0A9X8H4X9-F1
#
_cell.length_a   1.000
_cell.length_b   1.000
_cell.length_c   1.000
_cell.angle_alpha   90.00
_cell.angle_beta   90.00
_cell.angle_gamma   90.00
#
_symmetry.space_group_name_H-M   'P 1'
#
loop_
_entity.id
_entity.type
_entity.pdbx_description
1 polymer ?
#
loop_
_entity_poly.entity_id
_entity_poly.type
_entity_poly.pdbx_seq_one_letter_code
_entity_poly.pdbx_strand_id
1 'polypeptide(L)'
;QVWQQSYLLLLRLLRQYHTTLPQYLPHFVAGCNALLRALLYAAAKADSTDHNLLHLWASNLTRLYGYMLPHATSFRKHMVYMLSEFFYKHDALPVDVQGTLRPGIYALFDICSKYEKEQLYGTLDGTGKVLLKAIDAHYKESHQYTGKV
;
A
#
# COMPACT_ATOMS: atom_id res chain seq x y z
N GLN A 1 -15.70 9.14 10.28
CA GLN A 1 -16.29 7.90 10.85
C GLN A 1 -16.28 6.73 9.86
N VAL A 2 -16.82 6.88 8.65
CA VAL A 2 -16.87 5.81 7.62
C VAL A 2 -15.49 5.21 7.32
N TRP A 3 -14.47 6.05 7.06
CA TRP A 3 -13.10 5.58 6.77
C TRP A 3 -12.57 4.64 7.87
N GLN A 4 -12.73 5.03 9.13
CA GLN A 4 -12.25 4.27 10.29
C GLN A 4 -12.98 2.93 10.43
N GLN A 5 -14.31 2.90 10.22
CA GLN A 5 -15.09 1.66 10.25
C GLN A 5 -14.68 0.72 9.12
N SER A 6 -14.47 1.25 7.91
CA SER A 6 -13.99 0.48 6.76
C SER A 6 -12.60 -0.11 7.01
N TYR A 7 -11.67 0.68 7.56
CA TYR A 7 -10.36 0.18 7.98
C TYR A 7 -10.46 -0.94 9.01
N LEU A 8 -11.25 -0.75 10.07
CA LEU A 8 -11.42 -1.76 11.12
C LEU A 8 -12.07 -3.04 10.61
N LEU A 9 -13.00 -2.94 9.66
CA LEU A 9 -13.60 -4.09 9.01
C LEU A 9 -12.54 -4.90 8.24
N LEU A 10 -11.76 -4.25 7.36
CA LEU A 10 -10.70 -4.93 6.61
C LEU A 10 -9.65 -5.54 7.57
N LEU A 11 -9.26 -4.81 8.61
CA LEU A 11 -8.32 -5.33 9.61
C LEU A 11 -8.87 -6.58 10.32
N ARG A 12 -10.16 -6.59 10.67
CA ARG A 12 -10.81 -7.76 11.30
C ARG A 12 -10.90 -8.93 10.34
N LEU A 13 -11.28 -8.70 9.09
CA LEU A 13 -11.32 -9.75 8.05
C LEU A 13 -9.94 -10.39 7.88
N LEU A 14 -8.89 -9.57 7.82
CA LEU A 14 -7.51 -10.04 7.69
C LEU A 14 -7.05 -10.81 8.93
N ARG A 15 -7.35 -10.36 10.15
CA ARG A 15 -6.83 -10.99 11.38
C ARG A 15 -7.63 -12.20 11.83
N GLN A 16 -8.96 -12.14 11.76
CA GLN A 16 -9.85 -13.15 12.34
C GLN A 16 -10.35 -14.17 11.30
N TYR A 17 -10.47 -13.77 10.04
CA TYR A 17 -11.08 -14.58 8.98
C TYR A 17 -10.09 -14.88 7.83
N HIS A 18 -8.79 -14.95 8.13
CA HIS A 18 -7.75 -15.18 7.12
C HIS A 18 -7.90 -16.50 6.35
N THR A 19 -8.56 -17.51 6.93
CA THR A 19 -8.78 -18.81 6.29
C THR A 19 -9.81 -18.75 5.15
N THR A 20 -10.84 -17.92 5.28
CA THR A 20 -11.87 -17.72 4.26
C THR A 20 -11.56 -16.56 3.32
N LEU A 21 -10.65 -15.66 3.73
CA LEU A 21 -10.24 -14.48 2.97
C LEU A 21 -9.82 -14.75 1.51
N PRO A 22 -9.10 -15.84 1.17
CA PRO A 22 -8.70 -16.10 -0.22
C PRO A 22 -9.89 -16.20 -1.20
N GLN A 23 -11.07 -16.64 -0.74
CA GLN A 23 -12.28 -16.73 -1.57
C GLN A 23 -12.83 -15.34 -1.96
N TYR A 24 -12.53 -14.32 -1.16
CA TYR A 24 -13.05 -12.96 -1.31
C TYR A 24 -11.93 -11.93 -1.53
N LEU A 25 -10.73 -12.39 -1.86
CA LEU A 25 -9.53 -11.58 -1.97
C LEU A 25 -9.65 -10.40 -2.94
N PRO A 26 -10.30 -10.52 -4.12
CA PRO A 26 -10.51 -9.37 -5.01
C PRO A 26 -11.30 -8.23 -4.35
N HIS A 27 -12.33 -8.56 -3.55
CA HIS A 27 -13.15 -7.57 -2.86
C HIS A 27 -12.38 -6.91 -1.72
N PHE A 28 -11.59 -7.69 -1.00
CA PHE A 28 -10.71 -7.17 0.04
C PHE A 28 -9.67 -6.19 -0.52
N VAL A 29 -9.04 -6.54 -1.63
CA VAL A 29 -8.08 -5.68 -2.34
C VAL A 29 -8.75 -4.41 -2.86
N ALA A 30 -9.96 -4.52 -3.42
CA ALA A 30 -10.74 -3.35 -3.82
C ALA A 30 -11.04 -2.41 -2.64
N GLY A 31 -11.35 -2.96 -1.47
CA GLY A 31 -11.52 -2.20 -0.24
C GLY A 31 -10.25 -1.46 0.21
N CYS A 32 -9.10 -2.13 0.15
CA CYS A 32 -7.80 -1.51 0.46
C CYS A 32 -7.50 -0.35 -0.50
N ASN A 33 -7.70 -0.56 -1.80
CA ASN A 33 -7.52 0.47 -2.81
C ASN A 33 -8.50 1.63 -2.63
N ALA A 34 -9.74 1.38 -2.22
CA ALA A 34 -10.70 2.44 -1.91
C ALA A 34 -10.25 3.30 -0.73
N LEU A 35 -9.66 2.71 0.32
CA LEU A 35 -9.09 3.45 1.45
C LEU A 35 -7.87 4.29 1.04
N LEU A 36 -7.00 3.72 0.19
CA LEU A 36 -5.86 4.44 -0.36
C LEU A 36 -6.33 5.62 -1.23
N ARG A 37 -7.28 5.41 -2.15
CA ARG A 37 -7.88 6.48 -2.97
C ARG A 37 -8.50 7.57 -2.11
N ALA A 38 -9.19 7.21 -1.03
CA ALA A 38 -9.77 8.17 -0.10
C ALA A 38 -8.68 9.02 0.58
N LEU A 39 -7.56 8.41 0.98
CA LEU A 39 -6.41 9.14 1.51
C LEU A 39 -5.82 10.10 0.47
N LEU A 40 -5.56 9.63 -0.75
CA LEU A 40 -5.00 10.44 -1.83
C LEU A 40 -5.93 11.60 -2.22
N TYR A 41 -7.24 11.36 -2.25
CA TYR A 41 -8.23 12.39 -2.55
C TYR A 41 -8.34 13.45 -1.44
N ALA A 42 -8.30 13.01 -0.17
CA ALA A 42 -8.30 13.93 0.96
C ALA A 42 -7.03 14.78 0.98
N ALA A 43 -5.88 14.19 0.67
CA ALA A 43 -4.61 14.90 0.55
C ALA A 43 -4.61 15.92 -0.60
N ALA A 44 -5.19 15.58 -1.76
CA ALA A 44 -5.33 16.53 -2.87
C ALA A 44 -6.24 17.73 -2.55
N LYS A 45 -7.13 17.61 -1.55
CA LYS A 45 -8.01 18.67 -1.05
C LYS A 45 -7.42 19.40 0.19
N ALA A 46 -6.09 19.40 0.32
CA ALA A 46 -5.33 19.83 1.50
C ALA A 46 -5.79 21.15 2.16
N ASP A 47 -6.35 22.11 1.42
CA ASP A 47 -6.87 23.36 2.00
C ASP A 47 -7.98 23.17 3.05
N SER A 48 -8.59 21.98 3.15
CA SER A 48 -9.75 21.71 4.01
C SER A 48 -9.61 20.51 4.96
N THR A 49 -8.57 19.69 4.82
CA THR A 49 -8.43 18.43 5.57
C THR A 49 -7.37 18.55 6.66
N ASP A 50 -7.73 18.19 7.89
CA ASP A 50 -6.80 18.15 9.02
C ASP A 50 -5.62 17.20 8.72
N HIS A 51 -4.41 17.77 8.72
CA HIS A 51 -3.16 17.08 8.47
C HIS A 51 -2.96 15.87 9.39
N ASN A 52 -3.42 15.97 10.64
CA ASN A 52 -3.36 14.86 11.60
C ASN A 52 -4.20 13.66 11.15
N LEU A 53 -5.32 13.90 10.47
CA LEU A 53 -6.16 12.83 9.94
C LEU A 53 -5.47 12.10 8.79
N LEU A 54 -4.74 12.81 7.92
CA LEU A 54 -3.96 12.20 6.84
C LEU A 54 -2.88 11.27 7.40
N HIS A 55 -2.15 11.72 8.43
CA HIS A 55 -1.18 10.88 9.13
C HIS A 55 -1.82 9.65 9.80
N LEU A 56 -2.97 9.82 10.45
CA LEU A 56 -3.68 8.71 11.07
C LEU A 56 -4.10 7.66 10.02
N TRP A 57 -4.63 8.10 8.88
CA TRP A 57 -5.07 7.22 7.80
C TRP A 57 -3.89 6.52 7.13
N ALA A 58 -2.81 7.24 6.87
CA ALA A 58 -1.56 6.65 6.36
C ALA A 58 -0.99 5.61 7.33
N SER A 59 -0.93 5.92 8.63
CA SER A 59 -0.47 4.99 9.68
C SER A 59 -1.32 3.73 9.75
N ASN A 60 -2.65 3.87 9.63
CA ASN A 60 -3.57 2.74 9.61
C ASN A 60 -3.37 1.86 8.38
N LEU A 61 -3.19 2.45 7.19
CA LEU A 61 -2.86 1.70 5.97
C LEU A 61 -1.52 0.98 6.08
N THR A 62 -0.49 1.64 6.62
CA THR A 62 0.81 1.01 6.90
C THR A 62 0.66 -0.24 7.75
N ARG A 63 -0.13 -0.17 8.83
CA ARG A 63 -0.42 -1.35 9.66
C ARG A 63 -1.17 -2.43 8.88
N LEU A 64 -2.20 -2.05 8.12
CA LEU A 64 -3.00 -3.01 7.34
C LEU A 64 -2.12 -3.80 6.35
N TYR A 65 -1.26 -3.10 5.62
CA TYR A 65 -0.32 -3.71 4.67
C TYR A 65 0.70 -4.61 5.38
N GLY A 66 1.22 -4.17 6.53
CA GLY A 66 2.07 -5.02 7.37
C GLY A 66 1.40 -6.33 7.81
N TYR A 67 0.11 -6.30 8.16
CA TYR A 67 -0.64 -7.51 8.51
C TYR A 67 -0.90 -8.46 7.33
N MET A 68 -0.65 -8.05 6.09
CA MET A 68 -0.77 -8.93 4.92
C MET A 68 0.46 -9.83 4.73
N LEU A 69 1.61 -9.48 5.32
CA LEU A 69 2.88 -10.22 5.17
C LEU A 69 2.77 -11.72 5.53
N PRO A 70 2.14 -12.13 6.66
CA PRO A 70 1.96 -13.55 6.97
C PRO A 70 1.12 -14.32 5.94
N HIS A 71 0.40 -13.61 5.07
CA HIS A 71 -0.49 -14.15 4.05
C HIS A 71 0.04 -13.90 2.62
N ALA A 72 1.35 -13.62 2.48
CA ALA A 72 1.98 -13.20 1.23
C ALA A 72 1.64 -14.11 0.03
N THR A 73 1.58 -15.43 0.22
CA THR A 73 1.28 -16.39 -0.85
C THR A 73 -0.11 -16.18 -1.47
N SER A 74 -1.12 -15.89 -0.66
CA SER A 74 -2.48 -15.59 -1.14
C SER A 74 -2.53 -14.24 -1.85
N PHE A 75 -1.86 -13.24 -1.27
CA PHE A 75 -1.92 -11.86 -1.71
C PHE A 75 -1.09 -11.56 -2.97
N ARG A 76 0.00 -12.29 -3.21
CA ARG A 76 1.00 -11.98 -4.23
C ARG A 76 0.42 -11.57 -5.59
N LYS A 77 -0.51 -12.37 -6.13
CA LYS A 77 -1.14 -12.12 -7.45
C LYS A 77 -1.92 -10.80 -7.53
N HIS A 78 -2.28 -10.22 -6.39
CA HIS A 78 -3.05 -8.99 -6.30
C HIS A 78 -2.21 -7.75 -5.95
N MET A 79 -0.93 -7.92 -5.57
CA MET A 79 -0.08 -6.81 -5.15
C MET A 79 0.13 -5.79 -6.27
N VAL A 80 0.19 -6.25 -7.53
CA VAL A 80 0.32 -5.37 -8.69
C VAL A 80 -0.79 -4.32 -8.71
N TYR A 81 -2.04 -4.72 -8.44
CA TYR A 81 -3.18 -3.80 -8.43
C TYR A 81 -3.18 -2.83 -7.24
N MET A 82 -2.62 -3.23 -6.10
CA MET A 82 -2.52 -2.34 -4.94
C MET A 82 -1.41 -1.30 -5.13
N LEU A 83 -0.26 -1.76 -5.63
CA LEU A 83 0.88 -0.89 -5.90
C LEU A 83 0.59 0.05 -7.06
N SER A 84 -0.04 -0.41 -8.14
CA SER A 84 -0.38 0.46 -9.28
C SER A 84 -1.24 1.65 -8.87
N GLU A 85 -2.15 1.44 -7.91
CA GLU A 85 -3.02 2.51 -7.39
C GLU A 85 -2.21 3.59 -6.66
N PHE A 86 -1.21 3.19 -5.88
CA PHE A 86 -0.31 4.10 -5.19
C PHE A 86 0.51 4.93 -6.18
N PHE A 87 1.10 4.30 -7.20
CA PHE A 87 1.94 4.97 -8.19
C PHE A 87 1.17 5.95 -9.10
N TYR A 88 -0.13 5.73 -9.32
CA TYR A 88 -0.94 6.59 -10.20
C TYR A 88 -1.22 8.00 -9.63
N LYS A 89 -1.22 8.16 -8.30
CA LYS A 89 -1.58 9.43 -7.62
C LYS A 89 -0.66 9.78 -6.45
N HIS A 90 0.58 9.30 -6.51
CA HIS A 90 1.56 9.45 -5.43
C HIS A 90 1.81 10.91 -5.02
N ASP A 91 1.94 11.79 -6.02
CA ASP A 91 2.35 13.19 -5.82
C ASP A 91 1.29 14.04 -5.09
N ALA A 92 0.10 13.50 -4.86
CA ALA A 92 -0.96 14.15 -4.10
C ALA A 92 -0.71 14.16 -2.58
N LEU A 93 0.21 13.33 -2.07
CA LEU A 93 0.47 13.24 -0.64
C LEU A 93 1.55 14.22 -0.18
N PRO A 94 1.36 14.92 0.95
CA PRO A 94 2.45 15.62 1.64
C PRO A 94 3.62 14.68 1.95
N VAL A 95 4.86 15.20 1.90
CA VAL A 95 6.10 14.41 2.01
C VAL A 95 6.18 13.60 3.32
N ASP A 96 5.71 14.16 4.42
CA ASP A 96 5.67 13.52 5.73
C ASP A 96 4.60 12.42 5.83
N VAL A 97 3.44 12.61 5.19
CA VAL A 97 2.40 11.58 5.06
C VAL A 97 2.91 10.43 4.18
N GLN A 98 3.63 10.73 3.08
CA GLN A 98 4.32 9.71 2.28
C GLN A 98 5.33 8.93 3.13
N GLY A 99 6.12 9.62 3.97
CA GLY A 99 7.04 9.00 4.91
C GLY A 99 6.33 8.04 5.88
N THR A 100 5.14 8.40 6.35
CA THR A 100 4.30 7.55 7.22
C THR A 100 3.77 6.30 6.50
N LEU A 101 3.40 6.43 5.22
CA LEU A 101 2.86 5.33 4.41
C LEU A 101 3.97 4.39 3.89
N ARG A 102 5.19 4.89 3.73
CA ARG A 102 6.32 4.21 3.09
C ARG A 102 6.62 2.80 3.62
N PRO A 103 6.68 2.54 4.94
CA PRO A 103 6.89 1.18 5.45
C PRO A 103 5.77 0.21 5.02
N GLY A 104 4.54 0.71 4.87
CA GLY A 104 3.42 -0.07 4.35
C GLY A 104 3.64 -0.47 2.89
N ILE A 105 4.14 0.46 2.06
CA ILE A 105 4.48 0.17 0.66
C ILE A 105 5.62 -0.86 0.59
N TYR A 106 6.60 -0.80 1.50
CA TYR A 106 7.66 -1.80 1.59
C TYR A 106 7.14 -3.18 1.96
N ALA A 107 6.19 -3.27 2.90
CA ALA A 107 5.52 -4.53 3.19
C ALA A 107 4.82 -5.12 1.95
N LEU A 108 4.23 -4.30 1.08
CA LEU A 108 3.67 -4.78 -0.19
C LEU A 108 4.76 -5.25 -1.16
N PHE A 109 5.91 -4.59 -1.19
CA PHE A 109 7.08 -5.01 -1.99
C PHE A 109 7.68 -6.33 -1.51
N ASP A 110 7.68 -6.58 -0.20
CA ASP A 110 8.13 -7.84 0.40
C ASP A 110 7.23 -9.02 0.00
N ILE A 111 5.95 -8.78 -0.27
CA ILE A 111 5.01 -9.81 -0.75
C ILE A 111 5.27 -10.15 -2.23
N CYS A 112 5.65 -9.14 -3.02
CA CYS A 112 5.95 -9.30 -4.44
C CYS A 112 7.21 -10.15 -4.66
N SER A 113 7.16 -11.06 -5.64
CA SER A 113 8.37 -11.64 -6.21
C SER A 113 8.91 -10.74 -7.32
N LYS A 114 10.02 -11.16 -7.93
CA LYS A 114 10.56 -10.51 -9.14
C LYS A 114 9.51 -10.39 -10.25
N TYR A 115 8.68 -11.41 -10.41
CA TYR A 115 7.65 -11.43 -11.45
C TYR A 115 6.61 -10.33 -11.27
N GLU A 116 6.05 -10.16 -10.06
CA GLU A 116 5.06 -9.11 -9.82
C GLU A 116 5.66 -7.71 -9.93
N LYS A 117 6.94 -7.53 -9.58
CA LYS A 117 7.63 -6.25 -9.76
C LYS A 117 7.83 -5.92 -11.25
N GLU A 118 8.17 -6.90 -12.08
CA GLU A 118 8.25 -6.73 -13.54
C GLU A 118 6.89 -6.45 -14.16
N GLN A 119 5.85 -7.17 -13.72
CA GLN A 119 4.48 -6.93 -14.15
C GLN A 119 4.03 -5.51 -13.78
N LEU A 120 4.27 -5.08 -12.55
CA LEU A 120 3.99 -3.72 -12.10
C LEU A 120 4.71 -2.69 -12.99
N TYR A 121 5.99 -2.88 -13.27
CA TYR A 121 6.73 -2.00 -14.17
C TYR A 121 6.07 -1.91 -15.56
N GLY A 122 5.57 -3.03 -16.10
CA GLY A 122 4.85 -3.06 -17.37
C GLY A 122 3.51 -2.29 -17.35
N THR A 123 2.82 -2.28 -16.20
CA THR A 123 1.52 -1.59 -16.04
C THR A 123 1.61 -0.08 -15.86
N LEU A 124 2.76 0.44 -15.43
CA LEU A 124 2.94 1.86 -15.14
C LEU A 124 3.28 2.68 -16.39
N ASP A 125 2.90 3.94 -16.38
CA ASP A 125 3.31 4.94 -17.35
C ASP A 125 4.76 5.41 -17.12
N GLY A 126 5.26 6.33 -17.95
CA GLY A 126 6.64 6.81 -17.86
C GLY A 126 6.99 7.36 -16.47
N THR A 127 6.09 8.15 -15.89
CA THR A 127 6.24 8.75 -14.56
C THR A 127 6.23 7.69 -13.47
N GLY A 128 5.25 6.78 -13.48
CA GLY A 128 5.17 5.69 -12.51
C GLY A 128 6.38 4.77 -12.55
N LYS A 129 6.95 4.51 -13.73
CA LYS A 129 8.18 3.71 -13.89
C LYS A 129 9.40 4.37 -13.23
N VAL A 130 9.55 5.68 -13.35
CA VAL A 130 10.63 6.43 -12.70
C VAL A 130 10.46 6.36 -11.18
N LEU A 131 9.24 6.59 -10.69
CA LEU A 131 8.94 6.54 -9.27
C LEU A 131 9.15 5.13 -8.69
N LEU A 132 8.71 4.09 -9.39
CA LEU A 132 8.95 2.69 -9.00
C LEU A 132 10.44 2.40 -8.87
N LYS A 133 11.27 2.84 -9.83
CA LYS A 133 12.73 2.67 -9.74
C LYS A 133 13.33 3.38 -8.52
N ALA A 134 12.89 4.61 -8.25
CA ALA A 134 13.36 5.37 -7.09
C ALA A 134 12.99 4.69 -5.77
N ILE A 135 11.74 4.21 -5.65
CA ILE A 135 11.26 3.51 -4.45
C ILE A 135 11.95 2.15 -4.28
N ASP A 136 12.13 1.38 -5.35
CA ASP A 136 12.82 0.07 -5.30
C ASP A 136 14.31 0.23 -4.94
N ALA A 137 14.99 1.26 -5.43
CA ALA A 137 16.35 1.59 -5.04
C ALA A 137 16.43 1.91 -3.53
N HIS A 138 15.58 2.83 -3.06
CA HIS A 138 15.54 3.18 -1.64
C HIS A 138 15.16 1.97 -0.77
N TYR A 139 14.22 1.14 -1.21
CA TYR A 139 13.85 -0.09 -0.51
C TYR A 139 15.04 -1.04 -0.38
N LYS A 140 15.82 -1.24 -1.45
CA LYS A 140 17.03 -2.08 -1.43
C LYS A 140 18.11 -1.56 -0.50
N GLU A 141 18.30 -0.25 -0.46
CA GLU A 141 19.32 0.40 0.37
C GLU A 141 18.95 0.43 1.86
N SER A 142 17.68 0.71 2.18
CA SER A 142 17.25 1.01 3.55
C SER A 142 16.50 -0.11 4.27
N HIS A 143 15.90 -1.05 3.53
CA HIS A 143 14.98 -2.04 4.11
C HIS A 143 15.32 -3.48 3.74
N GLN A 144 15.73 -3.73 2.49
CA GLN A 144 16.12 -5.05 2.01
C GLN A 144 17.59 -5.39 2.30
N TYR A 145 18.34 -4.54 3.01
CA TYR A 145 19.77 -4.76 3.22
C TYR A 145 20.02 -5.98 4.13
N THR A 146 20.14 -7.15 3.49
CA THR A 146 20.77 -8.35 4.02
C THR A 146 22.27 -8.08 4.06
N GLY A 147 22.79 -7.67 5.21
CA GLY A 147 24.23 -7.45 5.38
C GLY A 147 25.05 -8.60 4.81
N LYS A 148 26.03 -8.28 3.97
CA LYS A 148 27.21 -9.12 3.86
C LYS A 148 27.88 -9.07 5.24
N VAL A 149 27.80 -10.19 5.96
CA VAL A 149 28.80 -10.59 6.96
C VAL A 149 29.35 -11.92 6.50
#